data_AF-A0AA40FQ76-F1
#
_entry.id   AF-A0AA40FQ76-F1
#
_cell.length_a   1.000
_cell.length_b   1.000
_cell.length_c   1.000
_cell.angle_alpha   90.00
_cell.angle_beta   90.00
_cell.angle_gamma   90.00
#
_symmetry.space_group_name_H-M   'P 1'
#
loop_
_entity.id
_entity.type
_entity.pdbx_description
1 polymer ?
#
loop_
_entity_poly.entity_id
_entity_poly.type
_entity_poly.pdbx_seq_one_letter_code
_entity_poly.pdbx_strand_id
1 'polypeptide(L)'
;MTRKFRRDPRFILCRLTLSGYAYLWLDDRDMVMQQFLEYSRQLTMEETEMVAVQDPKGPTRSPPKMEQFREQIDLYEGLYLEIEEMEPSKVFCGWFRVDLRPFRQSVLNMVCKWSSMFKRHLVDRVTSSLSDLGSFIRRADEGLLQPIQPGDYAGLVSVMGYLLQVKERQPTTDEMFQPLEETIELLKFYDQDIPEEVNVLLQALPEQWANTKKLALMIKQQVAPLQAGRYIAIYKSVLNFYNCNII
;
A
#
# COMPACT_ATOMS: atom_id res chain seq x y z
N MET A 1 4.63 11.77 52.93
CA MET A 1 3.33 11.52 52.26
C MET A 1 3.31 10.33 51.29
N THR A 2 4.44 9.68 50.99
CA THR A 2 4.60 8.83 49.79
C THR A 2 4.50 7.31 49.99
N ARG A 3 4.65 6.77 51.21
CA ARG A 3 4.64 5.30 51.43
C ARG A 3 3.23 4.67 51.44
N LYS A 4 2.21 5.42 51.88
CA LYS A 4 0.83 4.91 52.00
C LYS A 4 0.15 4.78 50.63
N PHE A 5 0.37 5.75 49.74
CA PHE A 5 -0.09 5.70 48.34
C PHE A 5 0.57 4.59 47.51
N ARG A 6 1.90 4.42 47.63
CA ARG A 6 2.62 3.36 46.89
C ARG A 6 2.19 1.94 47.30
N ARG A 7 1.55 1.77 48.45
CA ARG A 7 1.08 0.47 48.96
C ARG A 7 -0.43 0.27 48.80
N ASP A 8 -1.18 1.28 48.37
CA ASP A 8 -2.62 1.13 48.11
C ASP A 8 -2.80 0.26 46.86
N PRO A 9 -3.45 -0.92 46.95
CA PRO A 9 -3.63 -1.83 45.82
C PRO A 9 -4.37 -1.17 44.65
N ARG A 10 -5.30 -0.25 44.91
CA ARG A 10 -6.07 0.45 43.87
C ARG A 10 -5.18 1.43 43.11
N PHE A 11 -4.25 2.09 43.81
CA PHE A 11 -3.28 2.99 43.20
C PHE A 11 -2.25 2.22 42.35
N ILE A 12 -1.77 1.07 42.85
CA ILE A 12 -0.88 0.20 42.08
C ILE A 12 -1.57 -0.32 40.83
N LEU A 13 -2.80 -0.84 40.95
CA LEU A 13 -3.57 -1.35 39.83
C LEU A 13 -3.83 -0.25 38.78
N CYS A 14 -4.27 0.93 39.22
CA CYS A 14 -4.47 2.06 38.32
C CYS A 14 -3.18 2.49 37.62
N ARG A 15 -2.03 2.46 38.31
CA ARG A 15 -0.75 2.78 37.67
C ARG A 15 -0.38 1.74 36.61
N LEU A 16 -0.54 0.46 36.93
CA LEU A 16 -0.23 -0.64 36.01
C LEU A 16 -1.12 -0.59 34.75
N THR A 17 -2.43 -0.36 34.90
CA THR A 17 -3.34 -0.23 33.75
C THR A 17 -2.92 0.94 32.86
N LEU A 18 -2.63 2.12 33.44
CA LEU A 18 -2.23 3.29 32.67
C LEU A 18 -0.85 3.10 32.02
N SER A 19 0.09 2.41 32.69
CA SER A 19 1.38 2.06 32.10
C SER A 19 1.27 1.07 30.95
N GLY A 20 0.20 0.26 30.91
CA GLY A 20 -0.07 -0.65 29.79
C GLY A 20 -0.31 0.07 28.47
N TYR A 21 -0.79 1.31 28.50
CA TYR A 21 -1.02 2.13 27.30
C TYR A 21 0.22 2.91 26.84
N ALA A 22 1.38 2.74 27.51
CA ALA A 22 2.54 3.61 27.30
C ALA A 22 3.11 3.59 25.88
N TYR A 23 3.03 2.45 25.21
CA TYR A 23 3.46 2.30 23.82
C TYR A 23 2.75 3.30 22.87
N LEU A 24 1.51 3.70 23.16
CA LEU A 24 0.74 4.62 22.32
C LEU A 24 1.41 5.99 22.16
N TRP A 25 2.19 6.45 23.16
CA TRP A 25 2.86 7.75 23.13
C TRP A 25 4.39 7.67 23.20
N LEU A 26 4.96 6.49 23.45
CA LEU A 26 6.40 6.28 23.42
C LEU A 26 6.88 5.82 22.05
N ASP A 27 6.06 5.05 21.33
CA ASP A 27 6.45 4.49 20.04
C ASP A 27 6.24 5.50 18.91
N ASP A 28 7.16 5.48 17.95
CA ASP A 28 7.04 6.26 16.73
C ASP A 28 6.08 5.55 15.75
N ARG A 29 4.98 6.24 15.44
CA ARG A 29 3.93 5.74 14.54
C ARG A 29 4.44 5.40 13.14
N ASP A 30 5.32 6.24 12.59
CA ASP A 30 5.84 6.05 11.24
C ASP A 30 6.78 4.85 11.22
N MET A 31 7.62 4.68 12.25
CA MET A 31 8.50 3.52 12.39
C MET A 31 7.69 2.21 12.51
N VAL A 32 6.66 2.20 13.35
CA VAL A 32 5.80 1.02 13.52
C VAL A 32 5.04 0.70 12.24
N MET A 33 4.57 1.71 11.50
CA MET A 33 3.97 1.49 10.18
C MET A 33 4.96 0.86 9.20
N GLN A 34 6.18 1.40 9.08
CA GLN A 34 7.20 0.85 8.18
C GLN A 34 7.51 -0.62 8.51
N GLN A 35 7.68 -0.91 9.80
CA GLN A 35 7.90 -2.25 10.29
C GLN A 35 6.73 -3.19 9.97
N PHE A 36 5.49 -2.72 10.17
CA PHE A 36 4.29 -3.48 9.81
C PHE A 36 4.23 -3.74 8.28
N LEU A 37 4.59 -2.77 7.44
CA LEU A 37 4.61 -2.94 5.98
C LEU A 37 5.67 -3.94 5.52
N GLU A 38 6.75 -4.12 6.27
CA GLU A 38 7.84 -5.04 5.95
C GLU A 38 7.62 -6.46 6.50
N TYR A 39 7.06 -6.57 7.70
CA TYR A 39 6.97 -7.82 8.46
C TYR A 39 5.54 -8.30 8.74
N SER A 40 4.51 -7.54 8.35
CA SER A 40 3.07 -7.79 8.62
C SER A 40 2.66 -7.79 10.09
N ARG A 41 3.61 -7.54 11.00
CA ARG A 41 3.40 -7.50 12.45
C ARG A 41 4.40 -6.55 13.11
N GLN A 42 4.13 -6.19 14.35
CA GLN A 42 5.13 -5.56 15.20
C GLN A 42 6.19 -6.60 15.60
N LEU A 43 7.46 -6.24 15.48
CA LEU A 43 8.57 -7.06 15.98
C LEU A 43 8.83 -6.75 17.44
N THR A 44 9.34 -7.74 18.17
CA THR A 44 9.83 -7.51 19.52
C THR A 44 11.12 -6.68 19.50
N MET A 45 11.54 -6.17 20.66
CA MET A 45 12.79 -5.42 20.78
C MET A 45 14.00 -6.27 20.35
N GLU A 46 14.02 -7.54 20.73
CA GLU A 46 15.06 -8.52 20.33
C GLU A 46 15.09 -8.73 18.81
N GLU A 47 13.92 -8.87 18.18
CA GLU A 47 13.83 -9.02 16.72
C GLU A 47 14.25 -7.77 15.98
N THR A 48 13.95 -6.59 16.53
CA THR A 48 14.39 -5.30 15.98
C THR A 48 15.91 -5.16 16.04
N GLU A 49 16.53 -5.60 17.14
CA GLU A 49 17.99 -5.66 17.29
C GLU A 49 18.61 -6.65 16.28
N MET A 50 18.01 -7.83 16.09
CA MET A 50 18.45 -8.80 15.09
C MET A 50 18.42 -8.22 13.66
N VAL A 51 17.39 -7.45 13.32
CA VAL A 51 17.30 -6.74 12.03
C VAL A 51 18.40 -5.69 11.91
N ALA A 52 18.66 -4.92 12.97
CA ALA A 52 19.69 -3.89 12.98
C ALA A 52 21.10 -4.44 12.75
N VAL A 53 21.41 -5.63 13.29
CA VAL A 53 22.70 -6.31 13.11
C VAL A 53 22.73 -7.26 11.89
N GLN A 54 21.65 -7.32 11.11
CA GLN A 54 21.49 -8.21 9.95
C GLN A 54 21.75 -9.69 10.29
N ASP A 55 21.22 -10.15 11.42
CA ASP A 55 21.33 -11.55 11.83
C ASP A 55 20.57 -12.45 10.84
N PRO A 56 21.18 -13.53 10.31
CA PRO A 56 20.49 -14.52 9.47
C PRO A 56 19.28 -15.20 10.13
N LYS A 57 19.17 -15.17 11.46
CA LYS A 57 18.02 -15.67 12.24
C LYS A 57 16.95 -14.61 12.50
N GLY A 58 17.12 -13.42 11.94
CA GLY A 58 16.14 -12.34 12.05
C GLY A 58 14.77 -12.72 11.46
N PRO A 59 13.74 -11.93 11.78
CA PRO A 59 12.39 -12.16 11.28
C PRO A 59 12.35 -12.12 9.75
N THR A 60 11.53 -12.99 9.17
CA THR A 60 11.35 -13.05 7.72
C THR A 60 10.46 -11.90 7.25
N ARG A 61 10.88 -11.21 6.18
CA ARG A 61 10.08 -10.17 5.53
C ARG A 61 8.84 -10.78 4.89
N SER A 62 7.68 -10.25 5.23
CA SER A 62 6.40 -10.66 4.67
C SER A 62 5.46 -9.45 4.64
N PRO A 63 5.15 -8.90 3.46
CA PRO A 63 4.27 -7.74 3.37
C PRO A 63 2.86 -8.07 3.89
N PRO A 64 2.18 -7.13 4.55
CA PRO A 64 0.87 -7.37 5.13
C PRO A 64 -0.19 -7.63 4.07
N LYS A 65 -1.01 -8.64 4.34
CA LYS A 65 -2.25 -8.91 3.60
C LYS A 65 -3.40 -8.07 4.19
N MET A 66 -4.53 -8.03 3.47
CA MET A 66 -5.71 -7.29 3.90
C MET A 66 -6.16 -7.65 5.33
N GLU A 67 -6.19 -8.94 5.65
CA GLU A 67 -6.59 -9.40 6.99
C GLU A 67 -5.69 -8.87 8.10
N GLN A 68 -4.39 -8.71 7.85
CA GLN A 68 -3.47 -8.16 8.85
C GLN A 68 -3.73 -6.66 9.09
N PHE A 69 -4.11 -5.91 8.03
CA PHE A 69 -4.57 -4.53 8.22
C PHE A 69 -5.88 -4.47 9.03
N ARG A 70 -6.84 -5.36 8.74
CA ARG A 70 -8.10 -5.48 9.48
C ARG A 70 -7.83 -5.76 10.97
N GLU A 71 -6.99 -6.74 11.27
CA GLU A 71 -6.61 -7.09 12.65
C GLU A 71 -6.01 -5.90 13.41
N GLN A 72 -5.11 -5.14 12.77
CA GLN A 72 -4.53 -3.95 13.41
C GLN A 72 -5.56 -2.84 13.61
N ILE A 73 -6.43 -2.58 12.63
CA ILE A 73 -7.49 -1.57 12.78
C ILE A 73 -8.44 -1.98 13.92
N ASP A 74 -8.92 -3.23 13.91
CA ASP A 74 -9.84 -3.76 14.93
C ASP A 74 -9.22 -3.72 16.33
N LEU A 75 -7.91 -3.97 16.45
CA LEU A 75 -7.19 -3.83 17.72
C LEU A 75 -7.32 -2.41 18.28
N TYR A 76 -7.07 -1.37 17.47
CA TYR A 76 -7.15 0.02 17.93
C TYR A 76 -8.60 0.49 18.10
N GLU A 77 -9.55 0.05 17.26
CA GLU A 77 -10.97 0.35 17.44
C GLU A 77 -11.53 -0.30 18.72
N GLY A 78 -11.17 -1.55 19.00
CA GLY A 78 -11.52 -2.22 20.25
C GLY A 78 -10.92 -1.55 21.47
N LEU A 79 -9.65 -1.13 21.38
CA LEU A 79 -8.96 -0.37 22.42
C LEU A 79 -9.62 1.00 22.67
N TYR A 80 -10.13 1.65 21.62
CA TYR A 80 -10.89 2.89 21.76
C TYR A 80 -12.13 2.68 22.64
N LEU A 81 -12.92 1.64 22.35
CA LEU A 81 -14.11 1.30 23.14
C LEU A 81 -13.76 0.94 24.59
N GLU A 82 -12.70 0.19 24.81
CA GLU A 82 -12.22 -0.13 26.17
C GLU A 82 -11.89 1.14 26.98
N ILE A 83 -11.19 2.09 26.36
CA ILE A 83 -10.79 3.34 27.03
C ILE A 83 -11.99 4.27 27.23
N GLU A 84 -12.96 4.26 26.32
CA GLU A 84 -14.17 5.08 26.43
C GLU A 84 -15.00 4.71 27.67
N GLU A 85 -15.09 3.42 27.97
CA GLU A 85 -15.76 2.85 29.15
C GLU A 85 -15.00 3.07 30.46
N MET A 86 -13.76 3.59 30.42
CA MET A 86 -13.00 3.86 31.64
C MET A 86 -13.67 4.94 32.51
N GLU A 87 -13.69 4.68 33.82
CA GLU A 87 -14.22 5.59 34.82
C GLU A 87 -13.58 6.99 34.70
N PRO A 88 -14.38 8.07 34.64
CA PRO A 88 -13.86 9.42 34.45
C PRO A 88 -13.08 9.95 35.65
N SER A 89 -13.19 9.30 36.82
CA SER A 89 -12.42 9.67 38.00
C SER A 89 -12.29 8.50 38.96
N LYS A 90 -11.18 8.43 39.70
CA LYS A 90 -10.90 7.36 40.65
C LYS A 90 -10.56 7.91 42.03
N VAL A 91 -11.13 7.32 43.08
CA VAL A 91 -10.87 7.70 44.48
C VAL A 91 -9.90 6.72 45.13
N PHE A 92 -8.79 7.24 45.62
CA PHE A 92 -7.74 6.52 46.34
C PHE A 92 -7.78 6.85 47.83
N CYS A 93 -7.47 5.86 48.67
CA CYS A 93 -7.41 6.00 50.13
C CYS A 93 -8.65 6.62 50.82
N GLY A 94 -9.79 6.76 50.12
CA GLY A 94 -11.05 7.34 50.65
C GLY A 94 -11.12 8.87 50.71
N TRP A 95 -10.04 9.59 50.40
CA TRP A 95 -9.98 11.06 50.52
C TRP A 95 -9.32 11.77 49.32
N PHE A 96 -8.73 11.02 48.38
CA PHE A 96 -8.03 11.60 47.25
C PHE A 96 -8.67 11.15 45.93
N ARG A 97 -9.30 12.08 45.23
CA ARG A 97 -9.92 11.82 43.93
C ARG A 97 -9.01 12.33 42.82
N VAL A 98 -8.72 11.47 41.85
CA VAL A 98 -8.02 11.83 40.61
C VAL A 98 -9.05 11.91 39.49
N ASP A 99 -9.04 13.02 38.76
CA ASP A 99 -9.79 13.18 37.53
C ASP A 99 -9.01 12.55 36.37
N LEU A 100 -9.61 11.57 35.70
CA LEU A 100 -9.00 10.84 34.59
C LEU A 100 -9.52 11.34 33.23
N ARG A 101 -10.53 12.21 33.19
CA ARG A 101 -11.11 12.73 31.92
C ARG A 101 -10.08 13.31 30.96
N PRO A 102 -9.17 14.23 31.36
CA PRO A 102 -8.20 14.80 30.42
C PRO A 102 -7.19 13.76 29.92
N PHE A 103 -6.82 12.81 30.78
CA PHE A 103 -5.94 11.71 30.39
C PHE A 103 -6.64 10.78 29.41
N ARG A 104 -7.86 10.32 29.73
CA ARG A 104 -8.70 9.47 28.88
C ARG A 104 -8.87 10.09 27.49
N GLN A 105 -9.23 11.38 27.43
CA GLN A 105 -9.35 12.07 26.14
C GLN A 105 -8.04 12.08 25.35
N SER A 106 -6.91 12.29 26.02
CA SER A 106 -5.60 12.30 25.37
C SER A 106 -5.22 10.91 24.81
N VAL A 107 -5.53 9.84 25.54
CA VAL A 107 -5.29 8.47 25.08
C VAL A 107 -6.24 8.09 23.94
N LEU A 108 -7.54 8.40 24.05
CA LEU A 108 -8.51 8.19 22.97
C LEU A 108 -8.04 8.86 21.67
N ASN A 109 -7.61 10.13 21.75
CA ASN A 109 -7.07 10.85 20.60
C ASN A 109 -5.83 10.16 20.02
N MET A 110 -5.00 9.53 20.86
CA MET A 110 -3.83 8.79 20.40
C MET A 110 -4.23 7.49 19.72
N VAL A 111 -5.18 6.75 20.27
CA VAL A 111 -5.70 5.51 19.66
C VAL A 111 -6.35 5.79 18.31
N CYS A 112 -7.17 6.85 18.20
CA CYS A 112 -7.71 7.28 16.90
C CYS A 112 -6.59 7.56 15.90
N LYS A 113 -5.54 8.24 16.35
CA LYS A 113 -4.35 8.55 15.55
C LYS A 113 -3.61 7.30 15.05
N TRP A 114 -3.62 6.20 15.79
CA TRP A 114 -3.07 4.90 15.38
C TRP A 114 -3.98 4.22 14.34
N SER A 115 -5.28 4.08 14.64
CA SER A 115 -6.26 3.51 13.71
C SER A 115 -6.30 4.26 12.37
N SER A 116 -6.37 5.60 12.41
CA SER A 116 -6.37 6.45 11.21
C SER A 116 -5.10 6.33 10.37
N MET A 117 -3.98 5.90 10.97
CA MET A 117 -2.73 5.70 10.23
C MET A 117 -2.84 4.54 9.25
N PHE A 118 -3.36 3.39 9.71
CA PHE A 118 -3.60 2.21 8.88
C PHE A 118 -4.66 2.49 7.82
N LYS A 119 -5.77 3.11 8.22
CA LYS A 119 -6.84 3.51 7.29
C LYS A 119 -6.31 4.45 6.20
N ARG A 120 -5.54 5.48 6.56
CA ARG A 120 -4.94 6.42 5.60
C ARG A 120 -3.99 5.72 4.63
N HIS A 121 -3.14 4.82 5.11
CA HIS A 121 -2.24 4.06 4.23
C HIS A 121 -3.01 3.26 3.17
N LEU A 122 -4.13 2.65 3.54
CA LEU A 122 -4.99 1.94 2.57
C LEU A 122 -5.61 2.89 1.56
N VAL A 123 -6.12 4.05 1.99
CA VAL A 123 -6.65 5.09 1.09
C VAL A 123 -5.57 5.56 0.11
N ASP A 124 -4.39 5.89 0.60
CA ASP A 124 -3.26 6.36 -0.21
C ASP A 124 -2.82 5.29 -1.22
N ARG A 125 -2.76 4.02 -0.79
CA ARG A 125 -2.42 2.89 -1.66
C ARG A 125 -3.42 2.72 -2.80
N VAL A 126 -4.72 2.75 -2.50
CA VAL A 126 -5.77 2.62 -3.53
C VAL A 126 -5.72 3.81 -4.49
N THR A 127 -5.62 5.01 -3.95
CA THR A 127 -5.56 6.26 -4.73
C THR A 127 -4.35 6.29 -5.66
N SER A 128 -3.15 5.97 -5.13
CA SER A 128 -1.93 5.89 -5.93
C SER A 128 -2.03 4.82 -7.01
N SER A 129 -2.53 3.62 -6.66
CA SER A 129 -2.62 2.51 -7.62
C SER A 129 -3.54 2.83 -8.81
N LEU A 130 -4.70 3.43 -8.55
CA LEU A 130 -5.65 3.83 -9.60
C LEU A 130 -5.13 5.02 -10.41
N SER A 131 -4.55 6.03 -9.75
CA SER A 131 -3.93 7.17 -10.43
C SER A 131 -2.76 6.75 -11.34
N ASP A 132 -1.90 5.85 -10.85
CA ASP A 132 -0.78 5.32 -11.60
C ASP A 132 -1.25 4.53 -12.82
N LEU A 133 -2.30 3.72 -12.68
CA LEU A 133 -2.91 3.01 -13.80
C LEU A 133 -3.52 3.98 -14.83
N GLY A 134 -4.29 4.98 -14.40
CA GLY A 134 -4.85 5.99 -15.29
C GLY A 134 -3.76 6.76 -16.05
N SER A 135 -2.68 7.13 -15.36
CA SER A 135 -1.52 7.79 -15.98
C SER A 135 -0.81 6.89 -17.00
N PHE A 136 -0.76 5.58 -16.73
CA PHE A 136 -0.18 4.59 -17.64
C PHE A 136 -1.04 4.40 -18.88
N ILE A 137 -2.36 4.22 -18.71
CA ILE A 137 -3.31 4.08 -19.81
C ILE A 137 -3.20 5.26 -20.78
N ARG A 138 -3.24 6.49 -20.25
CA ARG A 138 -3.12 7.70 -21.09
C ARG A 138 -1.81 7.72 -21.88
N ARG A 139 -0.68 7.43 -21.23
CA ARG A 139 0.64 7.38 -21.89
C ARG A 139 0.72 6.27 -22.93
N ALA A 140 0.16 5.10 -22.63
CA ALA A 140 0.15 3.96 -23.53
C ALA A 140 -0.70 4.25 -24.78
N ASP A 141 -1.90 4.81 -24.61
CA ASP A 141 -2.77 5.17 -25.72
C ASP A 141 -2.15 6.26 -26.61
N GLU A 142 -1.60 7.33 -26.01
CA GLU A 142 -0.86 8.37 -26.72
C GLU A 142 0.33 7.80 -27.50
N GLY A 143 1.08 6.88 -26.88
CA GLY A 143 2.23 6.22 -27.49
C GLY A 143 1.86 5.26 -28.63
N LEU A 144 0.76 4.52 -28.49
CA LEU A 144 0.27 3.56 -29.49
C LEU A 144 -0.38 4.24 -30.71
N LEU A 145 -0.97 5.42 -30.53
CA LEU A 145 -1.60 6.20 -31.60
C LEU A 145 -0.61 7.05 -32.41
N GLN A 146 0.68 7.03 -32.07
CA GLN A 146 1.69 7.77 -32.84
C GLN A 146 1.74 7.27 -34.29
N PRO A 147 1.65 8.17 -35.30
CA PRO A 147 1.68 7.78 -36.70
C PRO A 147 3.07 7.27 -37.09
N ILE A 148 3.15 6.06 -37.63
CA ILE A 148 4.40 5.46 -38.12
C ILE A 148 4.49 5.68 -39.62
N GLN A 149 5.47 6.46 -40.06
CA GLN A 149 5.76 6.58 -41.50
C GLN A 149 6.71 5.47 -41.97
N PRO A 150 6.62 5.04 -43.24
CA PRO A 150 7.58 4.12 -43.83
C PRO A 150 9.00 4.69 -43.75
N GLY A 151 9.87 4.04 -42.96
CA GLY A 151 11.24 4.50 -42.73
C GLY A 151 11.46 5.22 -41.40
N ASP A 152 10.43 5.41 -40.56
CA ASP A 152 10.60 5.91 -39.19
C ASP A 152 10.96 4.75 -38.24
N TYR A 153 12.27 4.50 -38.11
CA TYR A 153 12.81 3.48 -37.21
C TYR A 153 12.55 3.81 -35.73
N ALA A 154 12.64 5.09 -35.37
CA ALA A 154 12.52 5.53 -33.98
C ALA A 154 11.07 5.42 -33.49
N GLY A 155 10.10 5.88 -34.30
CA GLY A 155 8.67 5.73 -34.00
C GLY A 155 8.24 4.27 -33.87
N LEU A 156 8.72 3.39 -34.76
CA LEU A 156 8.42 1.96 -34.68
C LEU A 156 8.94 1.31 -33.39
N VAL A 157 10.17 1.64 -32.97
CA VAL A 157 10.74 1.12 -31.71
C VAL A 157 9.98 1.66 -30.49
N SER A 158 9.60 2.93 -30.50
CA SER A 158 8.77 3.55 -29.44
C SER A 158 7.43 2.82 -29.28
N VAL A 159 6.69 2.63 -30.38
CA VAL A 159 5.39 1.91 -30.38
C VAL A 159 5.55 0.46 -29.91
N MET A 160 6.60 -0.23 -30.34
CA MET A 160 6.90 -1.58 -29.82
C MET A 160 7.20 -1.60 -28.32
N GLY A 161 7.86 -0.56 -27.81
CA GLY A 161 8.10 -0.39 -26.37
C GLY A 161 6.79 -0.33 -25.60
N TYR A 162 5.81 0.45 -26.07
CA TYR A 162 4.48 0.50 -25.46
C TYR A 162 3.71 -0.81 -25.58
N LEU A 163 3.79 -1.51 -26.72
CA LEU A 163 3.18 -2.84 -26.90
C LEU A 163 3.76 -3.86 -25.90
N LEU A 164 5.07 -3.81 -25.64
CA LEU A 164 5.73 -4.66 -24.66
C LEU A 164 5.26 -4.31 -23.24
N GLN A 165 5.25 -3.03 -22.88
CA GLN A 165 4.81 -2.58 -21.55
C GLN A 165 3.36 -2.97 -21.26
N VAL A 166 2.45 -2.80 -22.23
CA VAL A 166 1.05 -3.23 -22.10
C VAL A 166 0.97 -4.73 -21.86
N LYS A 167 1.75 -5.54 -22.60
CA LYS A 167 1.79 -7.00 -22.44
C LYS A 167 2.34 -7.43 -21.08
N GLU A 168 3.42 -6.80 -20.61
CA GLU A 168 4.06 -7.12 -19.33
C GLU A 168 3.19 -6.74 -18.13
N ARG A 169 2.50 -5.60 -18.22
CA ARG A 169 1.65 -5.10 -17.13
C ARG A 169 0.29 -5.81 -17.06
N GLN A 170 -0.16 -6.42 -18.16
CA GLN A 170 -1.47 -7.06 -18.27
C GLN A 170 -1.81 -8.05 -17.16
N PRO A 171 -1.01 -9.10 -16.85
CA PRO A 171 -1.38 -10.05 -15.81
C PRO A 171 -1.62 -9.37 -14.47
N THR A 172 -0.73 -8.45 -14.09
CA THR A 172 -0.85 -7.72 -12.82
C THR A 172 -2.02 -6.74 -12.79
N THR A 173 -2.35 -6.10 -13.92
CA THR A 173 -3.43 -5.10 -13.99
C THR A 173 -4.81 -5.76 -14.06
N ASP A 174 -4.91 -6.92 -14.71
CA ASP A 174 -6.18 -7.66 -14.77
C ASP A 174 -6.58 -8.19 -13.37
N GLU A 175 -5.60 -8.54 -12.52
CA GLU A 175 -5.83 -9.06 -11.17
C GLU A 175 -5.92 -7.97 -10.07
N MET A 176 -5.50 -6.72 -10.33
CA MET A 176 -5.43 -5.70 -9.27
C MET A 176 -6.78 -5.10 -8.87
N PHE A 177 -7.79 -5.14 -9.74
CA PHE A 177 -9.06 -4.43 -9.49
C PHE A 177 -9.85 -5.02 -8.32
N GLN A 178 -9.96 -6.35 -8.24
CA GLN A 178 -10.71 -7.02 -7.18
C GLN A 178 -10.13 -6.70 -5.77
N PRO A 179 -8.81 -6.85 -5.52
CA PRO A 179 -8.23 -6.46 -4.23
C PRO A 179 -8.46 -4.98 -3.86
N LEU A 180 -8.49 -4.07 -4.85
CA LEU A 180 -8.75 -2.65 -4.59
C LEU A 180 -10.21 -2.38 -4.22
N GLU A 181 -11.15 -3.10 -4.84
CA GLU A 181 -12.57 -3.07 -4.47
C GLU A 181 -12.80 -3.58 -3.04
N GLU A 182 -12.22 -4.72 -2.69
CA GLU A 182 -12.25 -5.28 -1.33
C GLU A 182 -11.66 -4.29 -0.29
N THR A 183 -10.59 -3.55 -0.67
CA THR A 183 -10.01 -2.52 0.18
C THR A 183 -10.98 -1.36 0.43
N ILE A 184 -11.68 -0.91 -0.61
CA ILE A 184 -12.66 0.18 -0.52
C ILE A 184 -13.86 -0.24 0.32
N GLU A 185 -14.35 -1.47 0.17
CA GLU A 185 -15.43 -2.00 1.00
C GLU A 185 -15.03 -2.04 2.49
N LEU A 186 -13.81 -2.47 2.78
CA LEU A 186 -13.27 -2.44 4.14
C LEU A 186 -13.21 -1.02 4.70
N LEU A 187 -12.71 -0.07 3.91
CA LEU A 187 -12.63 1.34 4.33
C LEU A 187 -14.01 1.94 4.59
N LYS A 188 -15.02 1.59 3.77
CA LYS A 188 -16.42 1.97 3.99
C LYS A 188 -16.99 1.37 5.28
N PHE A 189 -16.63 0.11 5.60
CA PHE A 189 -17.05 -0.53 6.85
C PHE A 189 -16.54 0.20 8.10
N TYR A 190 -15.37 0.86 8.02
CA TYR A 190 -14.81 1.66 9.10
C TYR A 190 -15.16 3.15 9.03
N ASP A 191 -16.25 3.51 8.33
CA ASP A 191 -16.73 4.88 8.12
C ASP A 191 -15.63 5.84 7.64
N GLN A 192 -14.73 5.38 6.77
CA GLN A 192 -13.75 6.25 6.14
C GLN A 192 -14.33 6.93 4.91
N ASP A 193 -14.21 8.26 4.90
CA ASP A 193 -14.49 9.07 3.71
C ASP A 193 -13.44 8.77 2.64
N ILE A 194 -13.89 8.14 1.56
CA ILE A 194 -13.09 7.90 0.37
C ILE A 194 -13.39 8.99 -0.65
N PRO A 195 -12.37 9.63 -1.26
CA PRO A 195 -12.59 10.64 -2.28
C PRO A 195 -13.42 10.07 -3.45
N GLU A 196 -14.39 10.84 -3.93
CA GLU A 196 -15.30 10.39 -4.99
C GLU A 196 -14.56 10.08 -6.30
N GLU A 197 -13.44 10.76 -6.53
CA GLU A 197 -12.57 10.53 -7.67
C GLU A 197 -12.06 9.08 -7.72
N VAL A 198 -11.82 8.46 -6.56
CA VAL A 198 -11.36 7.07 -6.45
C VAL A 198 -12.45 6.11 -6.93
N ASN A 199 -13.72 6.36 -6.56
CA ASN A 199 -14.86 5.55 -7.00
C ASN A 199 -15.05 5.66 -8.53
N VAL A 200 -14.97 6.88 -9.06
CA VAL A 200 -15.07 7.14 -10.51
C VAL A 200 -13.96 6.41 -11.28
N LEU A 201 -12.71 6.49 -10.80
CA LEU A 201 -11.58 5.79 -11.39
C LEU A 201 -11.75 4.28 -11.35
N LEU A 202 -12.21 3.72 -10.23
CA LEU A 202 -12.43 2.27 -10.09
C LEU A 202 -13.45 1.74 -11.11
N GLN A 203 -14.50 2.52 -11.41
CA GLN A 203 -15.51 2.14 -12.41
C GLN A 203 -15.03 2.34 -13.85
N ALA A 204 -14.28 3.40 -14.14
CA ALA A 204 -13.89 3.76 -15.50
C ALA A 204 -12.64 3.04 -16.00
N LEU A 205 -11.64 2.82 -15.13
CA LEU A 205 -10.33 2.25 -15.51
C LEU A 205 -10.40 0.84 -16.10
N PRO A 206 -11.27 -0.09 -15.65
CA PRO A 206 -11.40 -1.40 -16.28
C PRO A 206 -11.80 -1.32 -17.76
N GLU A 207 -12.73 -0.42 -18.09
CA GLU A 207 -13.17 -0.21 -19.48
C GLU A 207 -12.06 0.44 -20.31
N GLN A 208 -11.42 1.48 -19.77
CA GLN A 208 -10.29 2.14 -20.44
C GLN A 208 -9.15 1.16 -20.70
N TRP A 209 -8.81 0.32 -19.71
CA TRP A 209 -7.79 -0.71 -19.85
C TRP A 209 -8.16 -1.75 -20.93
N ALA A 210 -9.42 -2.16 -21.00
CA ALA A 210 -9.90 -3.05 -22.06
C ALA A 210 -9.77 -2.40 -23.46
N ASN A 211 -10.01 -1.10 -23.56
CA ASN A 211 -9.84 -0.34 -24.80
C ASN A 211 -8.37 -0.22 -25.21
N THR A 212 -7.47 0.10 -24.27
CA THR A 212 -6.01 0.09 -24.50
C THR A 212 -5.50 -1.27 -24.98
N LYS A 213 -5.99 -2.38 -24.39
CA LYS A 213 -5.65 -3.74 -24.85
C LYS A 213 -6.10 -3.99 -26.29
N LYS A 214 -7.31 -3.57 -26.66
CA LYS A 214 -7.82 -3.68 -28.05
C LYS A 214 -6.98 -2.83 -29.01
N LEU A 215 -6.65 -1.60 -28.62
CA LEU A 215 -5.78 -0.71 -29.39
C LEU A 215 -4.41 -1.35 -29.61
N ALA A 216 -3.79 -1.86 -28.55
CA ALA A 216 -2.51 -2.56 -28.63
C ALA A 216 -2.56 -3.76 -29.59
N LEU A 217 -3.64 -4.55 -29.58
CA LEU A 217 -3.83 -5.66 -30.52
C LEU A 217 -3.95 -5.17 -31.97
N MET A 218 -4.71 -4.11 -32.22
CA MET A 218 -4.87 -3.51 -33.55
C MET A 218 -3.52 -3.00 -34.09
N ILE A 219 -2.79 -2.22 -33.28
CA ILE A 219 -1.49 -1.66 -33.66
C ILE A 219 -0.47 -2.78 -33.87
N LYS A 220 -0.47 -3.82 -33.01
CA LYS A 220 0.37 -5.01 -33.20
C LYS A 220 0.14 -5.67 -34.57
N GLN A 221 -1.11 -5.77 -35.02
CA GLN A 221 -1.43 -6.30 -36.36
C GLN A 221 -0.95 -5.37 -37.48
N GLN A 222 -1.07 -4.05 -37.31
CA GLN A 222 -0.60 -3.08 -38.30
C GLN A 222 0.93 -3.04 -38.43
N VAL A 223 1.67 -3.20 -37.33
CA VAL A 223 3.14 -3.17 -37.35
C VAL A 223 3.77 -4.52 -37.70
N ALA A 224 3.02 -5.63 -37.65
CA ALA A 224 3.54 -6.97 -37.94
C ALA A 224 4.17 -7.11 -39.35
N PRO A 225 3.60 -6.55 -40.44
CA PRO A 225 4.24 -6.54 -41.75
C PRO A 225 5.56 -5.74 -41.78
N LEU A 226 5.61 -4.60 -41.08
CA LEU A 226 6.81 -3.76 -40.96
C LEU A 226 7.92 -4.47 -40.16
N GLN A 227 7.53 -5.22 -39.12
CA GLN A 227 8.41 -6.10 -38.37
C GLN A 227 8.99 -7.22 -39.24
N ALA A 228 8.13 -7.95 -39.96
CA ALA A 228 8.54 -9.07 -40.80
C ALA A 228 9.49 -8.62 -41.93
N GLY A 229 9.19 -7.49 -42.58
CA GLY A 229 10.07 -6.90 -43.60
C GLY A 229 11.46 -6.57 -43.08
N ARG A 230 11.59 -6.13 -41.82
CA ARG A 230 12.89 -5.87 -41.18
C ARG A 230 13.62 -7.11 -40.73
N TYR A 231 12.94 -8.08 -40.14
CA TYR A 231 13.54 -9.38 -39.83
C TYR A 231 14.18 -9.98 -41.09
N ILE A 232 13.48 -9.91 -42.24
CA ILE A 232 13.99 -10.37 -43.52
C ILE A 232 15.18 -9.53 -44.02
N ALA A 233 15.14 -8.20 -43.86
CA ALA A 233 16.24 -7.32 -44.27
C ALA A 233 17.51 -7.49 -43.42
N ILE A 234 17.36 -7.66 -42.11
CA ILE A 234 18.46 -7.98 -41.19
C ILE A 234 19.02 -9.36 -41.54
N TYR A 235 18.16 -10.37 -41.71
CA TYR A 235 18.58 -11.72 -42.08
C TYR A 235 19.35 -11.73 -43.40
N LYS A 236 18.87 -11.01 -44.43
CA LYS A 236 19.59 -10.84 -45.71
C LYS A 236 20.92 -10.09 -45.57
N SER A 237 20.97 -9.06 -44.72
CA SER A 237 22.22 -8.30 -44.50
C SER A 237 23.25 -9.15 -43.77
N VAL A 238 22.83 -9.92 -42.76
CA VAL A 238 23.68 -10.87 -42.05
C VAL A 238 24.17 -11.98 -42.99
N LEU A 239 23.28 -12.56 -43.81
CA LEU A 239 23.67 -13.54 -44.83
C LEU A 239 24.65 -12.97 -45.86
N ASN A 240 24.44 -11.73 -46.32
CA ASN A 240 25.39 -11.06 -47.20
C ASN A 240 26.72 -10.79 -46.51
N PHE A 241 26.73 -10.48 -45.22
CA PHE A 241 27.95 -10.31 -44.43
C PHE A 241 28.73 -11.63 -44.28
N TYR A 242 28.03 -12.76 -44.12
CA TYR A 242 28.64 -14.09 -44.11
C TYR A 242 29.13 -14.52 -45.51
N ASN A 243 28.36 -14.23 -46.56
CA ASN A 243 28.75 -14.57 -47.93
C ASN A 243 29.89 -13.69 -48.48
N CYS A 244 30.03 -12.44 -48.04
CA CYS A 244 31.18 -11.58 -48.38
C CYS A 244 32.44 -11.88 -47.56
N ASN A 245 32.36 -12.61 -46.44
CA ASN A 245 33.53 -13.06 -45.67
C ASN A 245 34.01 -14.47 -46.04
N ILE A 246 33.38 -15.13 -47.03
CA ILE A 246 33.75 -16.46 -47.55
C ILE A 246 34.39 -16.39 -48.95
N ILE A 247 34.65 -15.19 -49.48
CA ILE A 247 35.47 -14.94 -50.69
C ILE A 247 36.70 -14.14 -50.27
#